data_AF-Q8A140-F1
#
_entry.id   AF-Q8A140-F1
#
_cell.length_a   1.000
_cell.length_b   1.000
_cell.length_c   1.000
_cell.angle_alpha   90.00
_cell.angle_beta   90.00
_cell.angle_gamma   90.00
#
_symmetry.space_group_name_H-M   'P 1'
#
loop_
_entity.id
_entity.type
_entity.pdbx_description
1 polymer ?
#
loop_
_entity_poly.entity_id
_entity_poly.type
_entity_poly.pdbx_seq_one_letter_code
_entity_poly.pdbx_strand_id
1 'polypeptide(L)'
;MKSLFFKSILLVVFLAVAVLANAQIKYYSNGKLTIGNTEPYSFYHTTFSGNGIYMKCNASNFFQIDCSPAATRLASHYDQVVFYNTASGVYNSIQVKNVYNYSDARAKININPLGYGLNVLSKLNAVSYDFKDKNEPAAAAFRVGGDGKEIGLLAQEVEKVLPNIVLTDPDGNKLISYTAIIPIMIQSIKELKAEVEALKANK
;
A
#
# COMPACT_ATOMS: atom_id res chain seq x y z
N MET A 1 -57.38 3.47 -41.71
CA MET A 1 -55.97 3.83 -42.05
C MET A 1 -55.31 4.77 -41.03
N LYS A 2 -55.88 5.92 -40.65
CA LYS A 2 -55.23 6.89 -39.74
C LYS A 2 -54.86 6.33 -38.34
N SER A 3 -55.71 5.48 -37.75
CA SER A 3 -55.47 4.85 -36.42
C SER A 3 -54.32 3.83 -36.43
N LEU A 4 -54.16 3.07 -37.51
CA LEU A 4 -53.09 2.07 -37.63
C LEU A 4 -51.73 2.76 -37.79
N PHE A 5 -51.68 3.81 -38.62
CA PHE A 5 -50.48 4.62 -38.85
C PHE A 5 -49.99 5.31 -37.57
N PHE A 6 -50.91 5.88 -36.78
CA PHE A 6 -50.58 6.49 -35.49
C PHE A 6 -50.04 5.47 -34.47
N LYS A 7 -50.62 4.26 -34.41
CA LYS A 7 -50.12 3.18 -33.56
C LYS A 7 -48.72 2.71 -33.99
N SER A 8 -48.45 2.62 -35.29
CA SER A 8 -47.13 2.27 -35.80
C SER A 8 -46.07 3.33 -35.46
N ILE A 9 -46.40 4.62 -35.58
CA ILE A 9 -45.50 5.71 -35.16
C ILE A 9 -45.23 5.64 -33.65
N LEU A 10 -46.27 5.47 -32.84
CA LEU A 10 -46.12 5.37 -31.39
C LEU A 10 -45.23 4.18 -30.99
N LEU A 11 -45.39 3.04 -31.67
CA LEU A 11 -44.56 1.84 -31.47
C LEU A 11 -43.09 2.10 -31.82
N VAL A 12 -42.81 2.74 -32.96
CA VAL A 12 -41.45 3.10 -33.39
C VAL A 12 -40.81 4.09 -32.40
N VAL A 13 -41.57 5.08 -31.92
CA VAL A 13 -41.09 6.03 -30.90
C VAL A 13 -40.79 5.30 -29.59
N PHE A 14 -41.65 4.37 -29.15
CA PHE A 14 -41.44 3.62 -27.91
C PHE A 14 -40.22 2.69 -28.00
N LEU A 15 -40.02 2.02 -29.13
CA LEU A 15 -38.82 1.22 -29.42
C LEU A 15 -37.56 2.08 -29.46
N ALA A 16 -37.60 3.27 -30.07
CA ALA A 16 -36.46 4.19 -30.10
C ALA A 16 -36.08 4.70 -28.70
N VAL A 17 -37.06 5.02 -27.85
CA VAL A 17 -36.83 5.45 -26.46
C VAL A 17 -36.27 4.30 -25.61
N ALA A 18 -36.71 3.06 -25.83
CA ALA A 18 -36.17 1.89 -25.14
C ALA A 18 -34.69 1.62 -25.47
N VAL A 19 -34.24 1.97 -26.69
CA VAL A 19 -32.83 1.85 -27.11
C VAL A 19 -31.93 2.93 -26.48
N LEU A 20 -32.50 4.04 -26.01
CA LEU A 20 -31.76 5.13 -25.36
C LEU A 20 -31.63 4.97 -23.84
N ALA A 21 -32.14 3.89 -23.26
CA ALA A 21 -31.90 3.58 -21.85
C ALA A 21 -30.43 3.18 -21.68
N ASN A 22 -29.59 4.15 -21.29
CA ASN A 22 -28.20 3.87 -20.89
C ASN A 22 -28.22 2.97 -19.65
N ALA A 23 -28.00 1.68 -19.86
CA ALA A 23 -27.83 0.75 -18.77
C ALA A 23 -26.58 1.14 -17.97
N GLN A 24 -26.75 1.50 -16.70
CA GLN A 24 -25.63 1.82 -15.80
C GLN A 24 -24.79 0.58 -15.43
N ILE A 25 -25.25 -0.62 -15.79
CA ILE A 25 -24.53 -1.88 -15.65
C ILE A 25 -24.72 -2.65 -16.96
N LYS A 26 -23.63 -3.05 -17.61
CA LYS A 26 -23.67 -3.75 -18.90
C LYS A 26 -22.78 -4.99 -18.89
N TYR A 27 -23.36 -6.14 -19.24
CA TYR A 27 -22.62 -7.38 -19.44
C TYR A 27 -22.48 -7.65 -20.94
N TYR A 28 -21.24 -7.84 -21.40
CA TYR A 28 -20.89 -8.03 -22.79
C TYR A 28 -20.80 -9.53 -23.11
N SER A 29 -21.05 -9.90 -24.36
CA SER A 29 -20.98 -11.30 -24.83
C SER A 29 -19.60 -11.95 -24.67
N ASN A 30 -18.55 -11.13 -24.52
CA ASN A 30 -17.18 -11.59 -24.25
C ASN A 30 -16.88 -11.80 -22.76
N GLY A 31 -17.90 -11.81 -21.90
CA GLY A 31 -17.75 -12.10 -20.46
C GLY A 31 -17.27 -10.92 -19.61
N LYS A 32 -17.33 -9.68 -20.13
CA LYS A 32 -16.92 -8.47 -19.41
C LYS A 32 -18.13 -7.71 -18.87
N LEU A 33 -17.98 -7.13 -17.68
CA LEU A 33 -18.97 -6.32 -16.98
C LEU A 33 -18.49 -4.86 -16.91
N THR A 34 -19.35 -3.90 -17.27
CA THR A 34 -19.08 -2.48 -17.03
C THR A 34 -20.12 -1.85 -16.10
N ILE A 35 -19.68 -0.85 -15.33
CA ILE A 35 -20.54 -0.02 -14.48
C ILE A 35 -20.30 1.46 -14.83
N GLY A 36 -21.39 2.20 -14.99
CA GLY A 36 -21.39 3.57 -15.51
C GLY A 36 -21.32 3.62 -17.04
N ASN A 37 -21.18 4.82 -17.59
CA ASN A 37 -21.07 5.03 -19.03
C ASN A 37 -19.62 4.79 -19.49
N THR A 38 -19.22 3.52 -19.58
CA THR A 38 -17.86 3.13 -19.97
C THR A 38 -17.83 1.81 -20.74
N GLU A 39 -16.72 1.59 -21.44
CA GLU A 39 -16.46 0.40 -22.24
C GLU A 39 -15.44 -0.53 -21.54
N PRO A 40 -15.44 -1.84 -21.85
CA PRO A 40 -14.53 -2.78 -21.21
C PRO A 40 -13.07 -2.44 -21.52
N TYR A 41 -12.23 -2.40 -20.48
CA TYR A 41 -10.82 -2.04 -20.61
C TYR A 41 -9.90 -3.26 -20.62
N SER A 42 -9.11 -3.43 -21.68
CA SER A 42 -8.02 -4.43 -21.78
C SER A 42 -8.48 -5.84 -21.36
N PHE A 43 -7.67 -6.58 -20.59
CA PHE A 43 -7.99 -7.90 -20.03
C PHE A 43 -8.83 -7.87 -18.75
N TYR A 44 -9.25 -6.69 -18.27
CA TYR A 44 -10.06 -6.59 -17.07
C TYR A 44 -11.50 -7.01 -17.37
N HIS A 45 -11.99 -7.99 -16.61
CA HIS A 45 -13.37 -8.46 -16.71
C HIS A 45 -14.37 -7.48 -16.11
N THR A 46 -13.93 -6.50 -15.32
CA THR A 46 -14.79 -5.45 -14.78
C THR A 46 -14.17 -4.09 -15.03
N THR A 47 -14.96 -3.12 -15.51
CA THR A 47 -14.53 -1.74 -15.71
C THR A 47 -15.60 -0.80 -15.16
N PHE A 48 -15.20 0.15 -14.32
CA PHE A 48 -16.11 1.11 -13.71
C PHE A 48 -15.73 2.53 -14.12
N SER A 49 -16.72 3.38 -14.33
CA SER A 49 -16.55 4.82 -14.51
C SER A 49 -17.24 5.56 -13.37
N GLY A 50 -16.47 6.36 -12.63
CA GLY A 50 -16.90 7.07 -11.43
C GLY A 50 -15.71 7.54 -10.59
N ASN A 51 -15.97 7.94 -9.34
CA ASN A 51 -14.96 8.47 -8.42
C ASN A 51 -14.13 7.38 -7.71
N GLY A 52 -14.42 6.10 -7.96
CA GLY A 52 -13.69 4.96 -7.42
C GLY A 52 -14.59 3.98 -6.66
N ILE A 53 -14.02 3.24 -5.70
CA ILE A 53 -14.71 2.20 -4.94
C ILE A 53 -14.58 2.50 -3.45
N TYR A 54 -15.71 2.47 -2.73
CA TYR A 54 -15.76 2.59 -1.28
C TYR A 54 -16.40 1.33 -0.69
N MET A 55 -15.62 0.55 0.04
CA MET A 55 -16.05 -0.68 0.71
C MET A 55 -16.23 -0.40 2.20
N LYS A 56 -17.36 -0.82 2.77
CA LYS A 56 -17.68 -0.64 4.18
C LYS A 56 -18.27 -1.93 4.74
N CYS A 57 -17.93 -2.28 5.98
CA CYS A 57 -18.69 -3.30 6.71
C CYS A 57 -19.82 -2.64 7.55
N ASN A 58 -20.70 -3.43 8.16
CA ASN A 58 -21.82 -2.88 8.95
C ASN A 58 -21.38 -2.01 10.15
N ALA A 59 -20.10 -2.05 10.53
CA ALA A 59 -19.49 -1.18 11.54
C ALA A 59 -18.94 0.14 10.92
N SER A 60 -17.99 0.80 11.59
CA SER A 60 -17.35 2.03 11.11
C SER A 60 -16.13 1.80 10.18
N ASN A 61 -15.75 0.54 9.93
CA ASN A 61 -14.55 0.23 9.15
C ASN A 61 -14.81 0.40 7.65
N PHE A 62 -13.82 0.93 6.92
CA PHE A 62 -13.89 1.15 5.48
C PHE A 62 -12.55 0.92 4.78
N PHE A 63 -12.62 0.69 3.47
CA PHE A 63 -11.50 0.78 2.54
C PHE A 63 -11.94 1.55 1.30
N GLN A 64 -11.15 2.53 0.89
CA GLN A 64 -11.47 3.48 -0.18
C GLN A 64 -10.36 3.47 -1.22
N ILE A 65 -10.80 3.40 -2.49
CA ILE A 65 -10.01 3.69 -3.68
C ILE A 65 -10.65 4.92 -4.32
N ASP A 66 -9.96 6.07 -4.30
CA ASP A 66 -10.45 7.33 -4.86
C ASP A 66 -9.65 7.70 -6.11
N CYS A 67 -10.34 7.68 -7.26
CA CYS A 67 -9.77 8.02 -8.56
C CYS A 67 -10.25 9.37 -9.08
N SER A 68 -10.88 10.21 -8.24
CA SER A 68 -11.21 11.59 -8.61
C SER A 68 -9.98 12.49 -8.82
N PRO A 69 -8.83 12.33 -8.11
CA PRO A 69 -7.60 13.06 -8.40
C PRO A 69 -6.79 12.39 -9.52
N ALA A 70 -5.86 13.13 -10.11
CA ALA A 70 -4.97 12.62 -11.16
C ALA A 70 -4.12 11.40 -10.72
N ALA A 71 -3.73 11.36 -9.45
CA ALA A 71 -3.11 10.19 -8.83
C ALA A 71 -4.11 9.55 -7.86
N THR A 72 -4.44 8.28 -8.09
CA THR A 72 -5.37 7.52 -7.25
C THR A 72 -4.92 7.50 -5.79
N ARG A 73 -5.88 7.68 -4.88
CA ARG A 73 -5.66 7.63 -3.43
C ARG A 73 -6.23 6.35 -2.85
N LEU A 74 -5.50 5.78 -1.90
CA LEU A 74 -5.95 4.68 -1.07
C LEU A 74 -6.11 5.18 0.37
N ALA A 75 -7.24 4.88 1.00
CA ALA A 75 -7.50 5.20 2.40
C ALA A 75 -8.23 4.04 3.08
N SER A 76 -8.09 3.92 4.39
CA SER A 76 -8.65 2.83 5.17
C SER A 76 -8.93 3.31 6.60
N HIS A 77 -9.70 2.52 7.33
CA HIS A 77 -9.90 2.71 8.76
C HIS A 77 -8.57 2.78 9.52
N TYR A 78 -8.51 3.62 10.57
CA TYR A 78 -7.30 3.93 11.35
C TYR A 78 -6.11 4.47 10.53
N ASP A 79 -6.35 5.04 9.35
CA ASP A 79 -5.32 5.58 8.45
C ASP A 79 -4.23 4.57 8.06
N GLN A 80 -4.55 3.27 8.08
CA GLN A 80 -3.63 2.18 7.73
C GLN A 80 -4.23 1.15 6.78
N VAL A 81 -3.45 0.79 5.77
CA VAL A 81 -3.71 -0.34 4.87
C VAL A 81 -2.71 -1.44 5.19
N VAL A 82 -3.18 -2.54 5.76
CA VAL A 82 -2.35 -3.70 6.11
C VAL A 82 -2.37 -4.70 4.96
N PHE A 83 -1.21 -4.98 4.38
CA PHE A 83 -1.06 -5.97 3.30
C PHE A 83 -0.88 -7.36 3.89
N TYR A 84 -1.96 -7.92 4.43
CA TYR A 84 -1.98 -9.24 5.09
C TYR A 84 -3.03 -10.15 4.46
N ASN A 85 -2.65 -11.38 4.15
CA ASN A 85 -3.57 -12.41 3.69
C ASN A 85 -4.12 -13.18 4.88
N THR A 86 -5.36 -12.87 5.28
CA THR A 86 -6.04 -13.53 6.41
C THR A 86 -6.22 -15.03 6.21
N ALA A 87 -6.38 -15.52 4.97
CA ALA A 87 -6.63 -16.94 4.71
C ALA A 87 -5.36 -17.79 4.90
N SER A 88 -4.20 -17.27 4.47
CA SER A 88 -2.92 -17.98 4.63
C SER A 88 -2.12 -17.56 5.86
N GLY A 89 -2.51 -16.47 6.53
CA GLY A 89 -1.85 -15.95 7.72
C GLY A 89 -0.51 -15.25 7.43
N VAL A 90 -0.31 -14.70 6.23
CA VAL A 90 0.98 -14.22 5.71
C VAL A 90 0.91 -12.75 5.30
N TYR A 91 1.97 -11.99 5.61
CA TYR A 91 2.16 -10.64 5.10
C TYR A 91 2.63 -10.66 3.63
N ASN A 92 2.09 -9.78 2.79
CA ASN A 92 2.47 -9.70 1.38
C ASN A 92 3.73 -8.85 1.18
N SER A 93 4.57 -9.25 0.23
CA SER A 93 5.63 -8.40 -0.33
C SER A 93 5.03 -7.35 -1.28
N ILE A 94 5.53 -6.12 -1.24
CA ILE A 94 5.08 -5.03 -2.10
C ILE A 94 6.19 -4.68 -3.11
N GLN A 95 5.92 -4.84 -4.40
CA GLN A 95 6.80 -4.39 -5.48
C GLN A 95 6.36 -3.00 -5.96
N VAL A 96 7.23 -2.01 -5.78
CA VAL A 96 7.00 -0.62 -6.22
C VAL A 96 8.28 -0.05 -6.81
N LYS A 97 8.14 0.95 -7.68
CA LYS A 97 9.30 1.66 -8.23
C LYS A 97 9.94 2.59 -7.19
N ASN A 98 9.14 3.37 -6.47
CA ASN A 98 9.58 4.34 -5.47
C ASN A 98 8.53 4.49 -4.36
N VAL A 99 8.97 4.75 -3.13
CA VAL A 99 8.12 5.13 -1.99
C VAL A 99 8.52 6.52 -1.51
N TYR A 100 7.58 7.47 -1.51
CA TYR A 100 7.78 8.81 -0.98
C TYR A 100 7.09 8.94 0.38
N ASN A 101 7.85 9.31 1.41
CA ASN A 101 7.33 9.53 2.76
C ASN A 101 7.00 11.01 2.96
N TYR A 102 5.80 11.33 3.42
CA TYR A 102 5.40 12.72 3.69
C TYR A 102 6.26 13.31 4.82
N SER A 103 7.08 14.31 4.49
CA SER A 103 8.12 14.82 5.39
C SER A 103 8.27 16.35 5.31
N ASP A 104 7.20 17.05 4.95
CA ASP A 104 7.15 18.53 4.92
C ASP A 104 7.34 19.11 6.33
N ALA A 105 8.03 20.24 6.46
CA ALA A 105 8.24 20.90 7.75
C ALA A 105 6.91 21.31 8.42
N ARG A 106 5.89 21.66 7.63
CA ARG A 106 4.54 22.02 8.14
C ARG A 106 3.78 20.83 8.72
N ALA A 107 4.18 19.62 8.37
CA ALA A 107 3.60 18.39 8.90
C ALA A 107 4.20 17.97 10.25
N LYS A 108 5.17 18.73 10.78
CA LYS A 108 5.96 18.37 11.95
C LYS A 108 5.95 19.50 12.96
N ILE A 109 5.88 19.14 14.24
CA ILE A 109 6.01 20.04 15.38
C ILE A 109 7.07 19.50 16.34
N ASN A 110 7.56 20.31 17.28
CA ASN A 110 8.53 19.91 18.30
C ASN A 110 9.81 19.27 17.73
N ILE A 111 10.35 19.87 16.66
CA ILE A 111 11.53 19.39 15.96
C ILE A 111 12.77 19.64 16.83
N ASN A 112 13.43 18.56 17.26
CA ASN A 112 14.66 18.60 18.04
C ASN A 112 15.76 17.81 17.31
N PRO A 113 17.05 18.24 17.38
CA PRO A 113 18.17 17.44 16.91
C PRO A 113 18.22 16.07 17.61
N LEU A 114 18.68 15.05 16.89
CA LEU A 114 18.87 13.72 17.45
C LEU A 114 20.13 13.69 18.33
N GLY A 115 19.97 13.43 19.62
CA GLY A 115 21.07 13.38 20.59
C GLY A 115 21.80 12.03 20.67
N TYR A 116 21.54 11.13 19.73
CA TYR A 116 22.14 9.80 19.68
C TYR A 116 22.33 9.34 18.23
N GLY A 117 23.29 8.47 18.03
CA GLY A 117 23.63 7.93 16.73
C GLY A 117 24.42 6.63 16.88
N LEU A 118 25.74 6.75 16.85
CA LEU A 118 26.66 5.62 16.76
C LEU A 118 26.54 4.69 17.96
N ASN A 119 26.41 5.25 19.17
CA ASN A 119 26.29 4.53 20.44
C ASN A 119 25.02 3.65 20.54
N VAL A 120 23.97 4.02 19.80
CA VAL A 120 22.69 3.30 19.75
C VAL A 120 22.71 2.31 18.60
N LEU A 121 23.16 2.73 17.43
CA LEU A 121 23.23 1.89 16.24
C LEU A 121 24.14 0.68 16.45
N SER A 122 25.25 0.84 17.17
CA SER A 122 26.21 -0.25 17.47
C SER A 122 25.65 -1.35 18.36
N LYS A 123 24.49 -1.14 19.01
CA LYS A 123 23.81 -2.14 19.85
C LYS A 123 22.85 -3.04 19.07
N LEU A 124 22.60 -2.73 17.79
CA LEU A 124 21.72 -3.53 16.95
C LEU A 124 22.47 -4.72 16.35
N ASN A 125 21.85 -5.90 16.37
CA ASN A 125 22.40 -7.11 15.78
C ASN A 125 21.74 -7.39 14.43
N ALA A 126 22.53 -7.37 13.36
CA ALA A 126 22.10 -7.88 12.07
C ALA A 126 22.04 -9.41 12.10
N VAL A 127 20.94 -9.97 11.61
CA VAL A 127 20.70 -11.42 11.57
C VAL A 127 20.31 -11.85 10.16
N SER A 128 20.56 -13.12 9.84
CA SER A 128 20.03 -13.76 8.65
C SER A 128 19.00 -14.82 9.06
N TYR A 129 17.88 -14.89 8.34
CA TYR A 129 16.76 -15.75 8.71
C TYR A 129 15.95 -16.18 7.50
N ASP A 130 15.07 -17.15 7.74
CA ASP A 130 14.01 -17.57 6.83
C ASP A 130 12.67 -17.22 7.45
N PHE A 131 11.72 -16.71 6.67
CA PHE A 131 10.34 -16.67 7.12
C PHE A 131 9.76 -18.09 7.19
N LYS A 132 8.81 -18.32 8.10
CA LYS A 132 8.24 -19.64 8.35
C LYS A 132 7.51 -20.24 7.13
N ASP A 133 7.01 -19.37 6.26
CA ASP A 133 6.29 -19.67 5.04
C ASP A 133 7.19 -19.81 3.80
N LYS A 134 8.53 -19.84 3.95
CA LYS A 134 9.47 -19.93 2.82
C LYS A 134 9.26 -21.13 1.88
N ASN A 135 8.63 -22.19 2.39
CA ASN A 135 8.39 -23.43 1.64
C ASN A 135 6.97 -23.49 1.04
N GLU A 136 6.15 -22.45 1.23
CA GLU A 136 4.81 -22.39 0.63
C GLU A 136 4.91 -22.26 -0.90
N PRO A 137 4.00 -22.88 -1.67
CA PRO A 137 4.05 -22.84 -3.14
C PRO A 137 4.10 -21.43 -3.73
N ALA A 138 3.46 -20.47 -3.06
CA ALA A 138 3.47 -19.06 -3.48
C ALA A 138 4.87 -18.43 -3.39
N ALA A 139 5.69 -18.82 -2.41
CA ALA A 139 7.05 -18.32 -2.25
C ALA A 139 7.96 -18.78 -3.41
N ALA A 140 7.74 -20.00 -3.93
CA ALA A 140 8.54 -20.56 -5.04
C ALA A 140 8.41 -19.81 -6.38
N ALA A 141 7.36 -19.00 -6.53
CA ALA A 141 7.14 -18.19 -7.75
C ALA A 141 8.11 -17.00 -7.85
N PHE A 142 8.69 -16.57 -6.74
CA PHE A 142 9.62 -15.44 -6.67
C PHE A 142 11.00 -15.95 -6.23
N ARG A 143 12.07 -15.40 -6.80
CA ARG A 143 13.44 -15.84 -6.51
C ARG A 143 14.28 -14.67 -6.03
N VAL A 144 14.85 -14.84 -4.84
CA VAL A 144 15.94 -14.00 -4.34
C VAL A 144 17.26 -14.67 -4.71
N GLY A 145 18.30 -13.89 -5.00
CA GLY A 145 19.63 -14.42 -5.31
C GLY A 145 20.34 -15.01 -4.08
N GLY A 146 21.51 -15.61 -4.29
CA GLY A 146 22.33 -16.17 -3.20
C GLY A 146 21.73 -17.45 -2.61
N ASP A 147 21.78 -17.59 -1.28
CA ASP A 147 21.18 -18.70 -0.53
C ASP A 147 19.68 -18.47 -0.23
N GLY A 148 19.10 -17.38 -0.73
CA GLY A 148 17.69 -17.05 -0.59
C GLY A 148 17.29 -16.60 0.82
N LYS A 149 18.23 -16.46 1.76
CA LYS A 149 17.93 -16.00 3.11
C LYS A 149 17.72 -14.50 3.15
N GLU A 150 16.83 -14.10 4.05
CA GLU A 150 16.61 -12.70 4.37
C GLU A 150 17.72 -12.19 5.31
N ILE A 151 17.97 -10.88 5.25
CA ILE A 151 18.87 -10.17 6.15
C ILE A 151 18.11 -9.03 6.80
N GLY A 152 18.18 -8.94 8.12
CA GLY A 152 17.45 -7.91 8.85
C GLY A 152 17.77 -7.88 10.33
N LEU A 153 16.78 -7.49 11.12
CA LEU A 153 16.84 -7.28 12.56
C LEU A 153 15.67 -8.01 13.24
N LEU A 154 15.86 -8.42 14.49
CA LEU A 154 14.77 -8.91 15.33
C LEU A 154 14.05 -7.75 16.03
N ALA A 155 12.75 -7.61 15.82
CA ALA A 155 11.97 -6.50 16.35
C ALA A 155 12.04 -6.41 17.88
N GLN A 156 12.09 -7.54 18.58
CA GLN A 156 12.21 -7.62 20.04
C GLN A 156 13.57 -7.11 20.55
N GLU A 157 14.64 -7.27 19.78
CA GLU A 157 15.95 -6.72 20.14
C GLU A 157 16.00 -5.22 19.86
N VAL A 158 15.46 -4.81 18.71
CA VAL A 158 15.34 -3.39 18.33
C VAL A 158 14.52 -2.63 19.36
N GLU A 159 13.39 -3.16 19.83
CA GLU A 159 12.49 -2.50 20.78
C GLU A 159 13.19 -2.12 22.11
N LYS A 160 14.16 -2.92 22.56
CA LYS A 160 14.93 -2.63 23.79
C LYS A 160 15.83 -1.41 23.67
N VAL A 161 16.21 -1.04 22.45
CA VAL A 161 17.19 0.03 22.17
C VAL A 161 16.54 1.23 21.47
N LEU A 162 15.64 0.98 20.53
CA LEU A 162 14.91 1.93 19.68
C LEU A 162 13.41 1.58 19.65
N PRO A 163 12.68 1.70 20.78
CA PRO A 163 11.26 1.33 20.83
C PRO A 163 10.40 2.12 19.84
N ASN A 164 10.76 3.37 19.56
CA ASN A 164 9.98 4.28 18.69
C ASN A 164 9.92 3.86 17.21
N ILE A 165 10.72 2.87 16.79
CA ILE A 165 10.69 2.35 15.41
C ILE A 165 10.04 0.97 15.31
N VAL A 166 9.56 0.42 16.43
CA VAL A 166 8.88 -0.86 16.49
C VAL A 166 7.39 -0.63 16.71
N LEU A 167 6.58 -1.13 15.79
CA LEU A 167 5.13 -1.19 15.94
C LEU A 167 4.75 -2.59 16.46
N THR A 168 3.89 -2.65 17.46
CA THR A 168 3.19 -3.90 17.82
C THR A 168 1.75 -3.75 17.35
N ASP A 169 1.30 -4.64 16.46
CA ASP A 169 -0.07 -4.63 15.96
C ASP A 169 -1.07 -5.21 16.99
N PRO A 170 -2.39 -5.07 16.77
CA PRO A 170 -3.39 -5.62 17.69
C PRO A 170 -3.34 -7.14 17.90
N ASP A 171 -2.73 -7.88 16.97
CA ASP A 171 -2.56 -9.34 17.05
C ASP A 171 -1.25 -9.72 17.76
N GLY A 172 -0.45 -8.75 18.19
CA GLY A 172 0.80 -8.93 18.92
C GLY A 172 2.03 -9.14 18.01
N ASN A 173 1.89 -9.02 16.68
CA ASN A 173 3.05 -9.08 15.79
C ASN A 173 3.86 -7.79 15.91
N LYS A 174 5.19 -7.91 15.81
CA LYS A 174 6.10 -6.78 15.86
C LYS A 174 6.68 -6.47 14.48
N LEU A 175 6.60 -5.21 14.08
CA LEU A 175 7.07 -4.69 12.80
C LEU A 175 8.12 -3.60 13.03
N ILE A 176 9.11 -3.50 12.14
CA ILE A 176 10.17 -2.49 12.21
C ILE A 176 10.01 -1.47 11.09
N SER A 177 10.06 -0.18 11.43
CA SER A 177 10.27 0.90 10.45
C SER A 177 11.75 1.00 10.09
N TYR A 178 12.20 0.22 9.10
CA TYR A 178 13.60 0.25 8.64
C TYR A 178 14.02 1.62 8.11
N THR A 179 13.10 2.40 7.52
CA THR A 179 13.39 3.75 7.03
C THR A 179 13.72 4.73 8.16
N ALA A 180 13.21 4.51 9.37
CA ALA A 180 13.53 5.32 10.55
C ALA A 180 14.97 5.14 11.04
N ILE A 181 15.68 4.07 10.61
CA ILE A 181 17.09 3.85 10.93
C ILE A 181 18.00 4.81 10.15
N ILE A 182 17.58 5.26 8.95
CA ILE A 182 18.37 6.14 8.07
C ILE A 182 18.82 7.45 8.76
N PRO A 183 17.94 8.26 9.38
CA PRO A 183 18.40 9.47 10.08
C PRO A 183 19.36 9.18 11.25
N ILE A 184 19.23 8.03 11.91
CA ILE A 184 20.14 7.59 12.98
C ILE A 184 21.51 7.25 12.38
N MET A 185 21.56 6.59 11.22
CA MET A 185 22.82 6.34 10.49
C MET A 185 23.50 7.64 10.08
N ILE A 186 22.75 8.64 9.60
CA ILE A 186 23.29 9.96 9.26
C ILE A 186 23.94 10.60 10.50
N GLN A 187 23.27 10.56 11.64
CA GLN A 187 23.82 11.09 12.89
C GLN A 187 25.07 10.30 13.33
N SER A 188 25.04 8.97 13.24
CA SER A 188 26.17 8.09 13.55
C SER A 188 27.42 8.40 12.68
N ILE A 189 27.23 8.65 11.39
CA ILE A 189 28.33 9.00 10.47
C ILE A 189 28.92 10.38 10.82
N LYS A 190 28.08 11.34 11.22
CA LYS A 190 28.55 12.66 11.68
C LYS A 190 29.39 12.54 12.95
N GLU A 191 28.92 11.76 13.92
CA GLU A 191 29.64 11.47 15.17
C GLU A 191 30.98 10.79 14.87
N LEU A 192 30.97 9.71 14.09
CA LEU A 192 32.18 9.00 13.70
C LEU A 192 33.18 9.92 12.97
N LYS A 193 32.70 10.78 12.08
CA LYS A 193 33.56 11.77 11.40
C LYS A 193 34.20 12.73 12.41
N ALA A 194 33.44 13.24 13.39
CA ALA A 194 33.96 14.14 14.40
C ALA A 194 35.04 13.46 15.27
N GLU A 195 34.82 12.21 15.67
CA GLU A 195 35.82 11.42 16.40
C GLU A 195 37.11 11.22 15.60
N VAL A 196 37.00 10.88 14.32
CA VAL A 196 38.16 10.70 13.43
C VAL A 196 38.97 11.98 13.29
N GLU A 197 38.32 13.13 13.12
CA GLU A 197 39.02 14.41 12.99
C GLU A 197 39.68 14.84 14.32
N ALA A 198 39.04 14.58 15.47
CA ALA A 198 39.65 14.81 16.77
C ALA A 198 40.90 13.92 16.99
N LEU A 199 40.84 12.64 16.59
CA LEU A 199 41.98 11.73 16.67
C LEU A 199 43.14 12.13 15.75
N LYS A 200 42.86 12.68 14.57
CA LYS A 200 43.89 13.20 13.66
C LYS A 200 44.54 14.48 14.16
N ALA A 201 43.77 15.37 14.80
CA ALA A 201 44.29 16.62 15.34
C ALA A 201 45.21 16.42 16.56
N ASN A 202 45.08 15.28 17.25
CA ASN A 202 45.91 14.89 18.39
C ASN A 202 47.16 14.08 17.99
N LYS A 203 47.46 13.96 16.69
CA LYS A 203 48.70 13.39 16.15
C LYS A 203 49.60 14.50 15.62
#